data_AF-A0A4P9YBH1-F1
#
_entry.id   AF-A0A4P9YBH1-F1
#
_cell.length_a   1.000
_cell.length_b   1.000
_cell.length_c   1.000
_cell.angle_alpha   90.00
_cell.angle_beta   90.00
_cell.angle_gamma   90.00
#
_symmetry.space_group_name_H-M   'P 1'
#
loop_
_entity.id
_entity.type
_entity.pdbx_description
1 polymer ?
#
loop_
_entity_poly.entity_id
_entity_poly.type
_entity_poly.pdbx_seq_one_letter_code
_entity_poly.pdbx_strand_id
1 'polypeptide(L)'
;MDSELDPVKVVQGLNQAGIARTKSKLMKFFVSALMSGLFLSIGTIFAYTCAGGLNADFRRKYPSVPKIISGATYHLGLQMIISTGSELFTGSTMFLTSSLLSKNTKVTNYIKLLLLSLLGNIIGCVVADFLFGWVTDAFVDEPFKSFLLGITKNK
;
A
#
# COMPACT_ATOMS: atom_id res chain seq x y z
N MET A 1 8.43 12.56 -28.89
CA MET A 1 8.34 12.01 -27.53
C MET A 1 7.27 12.81 -26.82
N ASP A 2 6.16 12.18 -26.42
CA ASP A 2 4.98 12.88 -25.91
C ASP A 2 5.35 13.85 -24.80
N SER A 3 4.83 15.08 -24.90
CA SER A 3 5.24 16.20 -24.05
C SER A 3 4.93 15.98 -22.55
N GLU A 4 4.16 14.95 -22.22
CA GLU A 4 3.75 14.55 -20.87
C GLU A 4 4.77 13.62 -20.18
N LEU A 5 5.57 12.87 -20.93
CA LEU A 5 6.56 11.91 -20.40
C LEU A 5 7.99 12.47 -20.39
N ASP A 6 8.15 13.79 -20.58
CA ASP A 6 9.43 14.47 -20.46
C ASP A 6 9.99 14.30 -19.03
N PRO A 7 11.17 13.67 -18.84
CA PRO A 7 11.75 13.43 -17.52
C PRO A 7 11.85 14.68 -16.65
N VAL A 8 12.10 15.85 -17.26
CA VAL A 8 12.20 17.11 -16.53
C VAL A 8 10.85 17.49 -15.92
N LYS A 9 9.77 17.37 -16.70
CA LYS A 9 8.41 17.68 -16.22
C LYS A 9 7.94 16.69 -15.16
N VAL A 10 8.27 15.40 -15.31
CA VAL A 10 7.94 14.37 -14.31
C VAL A 10 8.60 14.70 -12.98
N VAL A 11 9.90 15.01 -12.97
CA VAL A 11 10.62 15.38 -11.73
C VAL A 11 10.06 16.66 -11.11
N GLN A 12 9.69 17.65 -11.93
CA GLN A 12 9.01 18.86 -11.44
C GLN A 12 7.66 18.53 -10.79
N GLY A 13 6.87 17.65 -11.38
CA GLY A 13 5.61 17.17 -10.81
C GLY A 13 5.80 16.45 -9.47
N LEU A 14 6.80 15.55 -9.38
CA LEU A 14 7.14 14.86 -8.12
C LEU A 14 7.52 15.85 -7.02
N ASN A 15 8.35 16.84 -7.35
CA ASN A 15 8.80 17.86 -6.42
C ASN A 15 7.64 18.75 -5.92
N GLN A 16 6.76 19.21 -6.82
CA GLN A 16 5.57 19.97 -6.46
C GLN A 16 4.63 19.17 -5.54
N ALA A 17 4.44 17.88 -5.85
CA ALA A 17 3.65 16.97 -5.03
C ALA A 17 4.29 16.74 -3.64
N GLY A 18 5.62 16.74 -3.54
CA GLY A 18 6.35 16.71 -2.28
C GLY A 18 6.19 17.99 -1.47
N ILE A 19 6.30 19.17 -2.10
CA ILE A 19 6.07 20.46 -1.46
C ILE A 19 4.65 20.55 -0.91
N ALA A 20 3.64 20.15 -1.69
CA ALA A 20 2.23 20.19 -1.29
C ALA A 20 1.98 19.39 0.00
N ARG A 21 2.64 18.23 0.15
CA ARG A 21 2.55 17.40 1.36
C ARG A 21 3.09 18.11 2.60
N THR A 22 4.19 18.84 2.47
CA THR A 22 4.77 19.60 3.59
C THR A 22 3.90 20.76 4.07
N LYS A 23 3.02 21.26 3.21
CA LYS A 23 2.03 22.31 3.53
C LYS A 23 0.72 21.75 4.10
N SER A 24 0.52 20.43 4.07
CA SER A 24 -0.71 19.81 4.58
C SER A 24 -0.79 19.89 6.10
N LYS A 25 -2.01 20.03 6.63
CA LYS A 25 -2.25 19.91 8.07
C LYS A 25 -1.91 18.48 8.50
N LEU A 26 -1.14 18.33 9.57
CA LEU A 26 -0.66 17.02 10.04
C LEU A 26 -1.80 16.02 10.28
N MET A 27 -2.91 16.46 10.88
CA MET A 27 -4.08 15.58 11.09
C MET A 27 -4.69 15.10 9.77
N LYS A 28 -4.80 15.98 8.76
CA LYS A 28 -5.31 15.59 7.44
C LYS A 28 -4.37 14.60 6.76
N PHE A 29 -3.06 14.85 6.84
CA PHE A 29 -2.04 13.95 6.31
C PHE A 29 -2.09 12.58 7.00
N PHE A 30 -2.20 12.55 8.33
CA PHE A 30 -2.26 11.32 9.11
C PHE A 30 -3.52 10.50 8.81
N VAL A 31 -4.70 11.14 8.75
CA VAL A 31 -5.95 10.44 8.39
C VAL A 31 -5.85 9.89 6.96
N SER A 32 -5.30 10.66 6.02
CA SER A 32 -5.04 10.18 4.66
C SER A 32 -4.09 8.98 4.64
N ALA A 33 -3.06 8.96 5.50
CA ALA A 33 -2.17 7.82 5.64
C ALA A 33 -2.82 6.60 6.31
N LEU A 34 -3.75 6.83 7.25
CA LEU A 34 -4.56 5.76 7.81
C LEU A 34 -5.44 5.12 6.74
N MET A 35 -6.08 5.94 5.89
CA MET A 35 -6.91 5.45 4.79
C MET A 35 -6.14 4.62 3.77
N SER A 36 -4.92 5.02 3.40
CA SER A 36 -4.11 4.21 2.47
C SER A 36 -3.73 2.85 3.06
N GLY A 37 -3.45 2.78 4.38
CA GLY A 37 -3.24 1.51 5.08
C GLY A 37 -4.47 0.60 5.03
N LEU A 38 -5.66 1.15 5.30
CA LEU A 38 -6.93 0.43 5.20
C LEU A 38 -7.14 -0.14 3.79
N PHE A 39 -7.00 0.69 2.75
CA PHE A 39 -7.19 0.25 1.36
C PHE A 39 -6.17 -0.80 0.92
N LEU A 40 -4.92 -0.69 1.39
CA LEU A 40 -3.88 -1.66 1.08
C LEU A 40 -4.16 -3.02 1.72
N SER A 41 -4.56 -3.03 2.99
CA SER A 41 -4.94 -4.27 3.69
C SER A 41 -6.18 -4.91 3.06
N ILE A 42 -7.21 -4.14 2.73
CA ILE A 42 -8.41 -4.66 2.02
C ILE A 42 -8.01 -5.32 0.69
N GLY A 43 -7.15 -4.68 -0.10
CA GLY A 43 -6.63 -5.27 -1.34
C GLY A 43 -5.81 -6.55 -1.10
N THR A 44 -5.07 -6.62 0.01
CA THR A 44 -4.30 -7.81 0.41
C THR A 44 -5.22 -8.96 0.81
N ILE A 45 -6.22 -8.69 1.64
CA ILE A 45 -7.23 -9.67 2.08
C ILE A 45 -7.91 -10.25 0.84
N PHE A 46 -8.41 -9.40 -0.06
CA PHE A 46 -9.04 -9.85 -1.31
C PHE A 46 -8.10 -10.73 -2.14
N ALA A 47 -6.84 -10.30 -2.33
CA ALA A 47 -5.87 -11.05 -3.10
C ALA A 47 -5.58 -12.44 -2.51
N TYR A 48 -5.49 -12.53 -1.18
CA TYR A 48 -5.26 -13.80 -0.49
C TYR A 48 -6.50 -14.67 -0.42
N THR A 49 -7.71 -14.11 -0.41
CA THR A 49 -8.94 -14.87 -0.56
C THR A 49 -9.02 -15.49 -1.97
N CYS A 50 -8.73 -14.72 -3.03
CA CYS A 50 -8.73 -15.25 -4.39
C CYS A 50 -7.68 -16.36 -4.60
N ALA A 51 -6.45 -16.16 -4.12
CA ALA A 51 -5.38 -17.14 -4.29
C ALA A 51 -5.52 -18.34 -3.33
N GLY A 52 -5.96 -18.10 -2.10
CA GLY A 52 -6.15 -19.09 -1.05
C GLY A 52 -7.40 -19.94 -1.21
N GLY A 53 -8.39 -19.49 -1.98
CA GLY A 53 -9.59 -20.27 -2.31
C GLY A 53 -9.34 -21.45 -3.28
N LEU A 54 -8.17 -21.49 -3.94
CA LEU A 54 -7.80 -22.62 -4.79
C LEU A 54 -7.58 -23.89 -3.96
N ASN A 55 -8.01 -25.05 -4.45
CA ASN A 55 -7.76 -26.33 -3.79
C ASN A 55 -6.27 -26.57 -3.49
N ALA A 56 -5.97 -27.16 -2.33
CA ALA A 56 -4.60 -27.34 -1.85
C ALA A 56 -3.73 -28.16 -2.82
N ASP A 57 -4.27 -29.25 -3.38
CA ASP A 57 -3.55 -30.09 -4.35
C ASP A 57 -3.26 -29.35 -5.66
N PHE A 58 -4.17 -28.48 -6.09
CA PHE A 58 -3.98 -27.65 -7.27
C PHE A 58 -2.82 -26.67 -7.06
N ARG A 59 -2.77 -25.99 -5.91
CA ARG A 59 -1.67 -25.08 -5.57
C ARG A 59 -0.33 -25.80 -5.48
N ARG A 60 -0.31 -27.04 -4.96
CA ARG A 60 0.90 -27.87 -4.89
C ARG A 60 1.39 -28.27 -6.29
N LYS A 61 0.47 -28.61 -7.19
CA LYS A 61 0.78 -28.97 -8.58
C LYS A 61 1.25 -27.76 -9.40
N TYR A 62 0.67 -26.58 -9.16
CA TYR A 62 0.96 -25.35 -9.89
C TYR A 62 1.26 -24.17 -8.94
N PRO A 63 2.44 -24.14 -8.31
CA PRO A 63 2.78 -23.13 -7.28
C PRO A 63 2.85 -21.69 -7.81
N SER A 64 3.01 -21.51 -9.12
CA SER A 64 3.04 -20.18 -9.75
C SER A 64 1.66 -19.54 -9.88
N VAL A 65 0.60 -20.33 -9.98
CA VAL A 65 -0.77 -19.83 -10.20
C VAL A 65 -1.27 -18.94 -9.05
N PRO A 66 -1.24 -19.35 -7.76
CA PRO A 66 -1.67 -18.47 -6.68
C PRO A 66 -0.84 -17.18 -6.59
N LYS A 67 0.44 -17.21 -6.98
CA LYS A 67 1.29 -16.01 -7.03
C LYS A 67 0.80 -15.03 -8.11
N ILE A 68 0.51 -15.53 -9.32
CA ILE A 68 -0.04 -14.71 -10.40
C ILE A 68 -1.38 -14.11 -10.00
N ILE A 69 -2.30 -14.90 -9.43
CA ILE A 69 -3.61 -14.42 -8.97
C ILE A 69 -3.44 -13.34 -7.90
N SER A 70 -2.60 -13.59 -6.89
CA SER A 70 -2.37 -12.62 -5.82
C SER A 70 -1.80 -11.31 -6.37
N GLY A 71 -0.81 -11.35 -7.28
CA GLY A 71 -0.27 -10.15 -7.93
C GLY A 71 -1.31 -9.43 -8.80
N ALA A 72 -2.10 -10.18 -9.56
CA ALA A 72 -3.15 -9.67 -10.43
C ALA A 72 -4.34 -9.09 -9.68
N THR A 73 -4.54 -9.39 -8.39
CA THR A 73 -5.67 -8.85 -7.60
C THR A 73 -5.23 -7.81 -6.58
N TYR A 74 -3.99 -7.89 -6.08
CA TYR A 74 -3.42 -6.94 -5.12
C TYR A 74 -3.41 -5.49 -5.62
N HIS A 75 -3.30 -5.27 -6.93
CA HIS A 75 -3.29 -3.93 -7.52
C HIS A 75 -4.56 -3.12 -7.20
N LEU A 76 -5.69 -3.75 -6.89
CA LEU A 76 -6.93 -3.07 -6.53
C LEU A 76 -6.77 -2.20 -5.28
N GLY A 77 -5.97 -2.65 -4.31
CA GLY A 77 -5.63 -1.84 -3.13
C GLY A 77 -4.88 -0.56 -3.50
N LEU A 78 -3.88 -0.68 -4.39
CA LEU A 78 -3.12 0.46 -4.89
C LEU A 78 -3.98 1.41 -5.74
N GLN A 79 -4.92 0.88 -6.53
CA GLN A 79 -5.82 1.70 -7.33
C GLN A 79 -6.70 2.60 -6.45
N MET A 80 -7.25 2.06 -5.36
CA MET A 80 -8.03 2.85 -4.39
C MET A 80 -7.21 3.98 -3.76
N ILE A 81 -5.94 3.72 -3.45
CA ILE A 81 -5.03 4.73 -2.89
C ILE A 81 -4.79 5.86 -3.90
N ILE A 82 -4.55 5.53 -5.16
CA ILE A 82 -4.32 6.50 -6.24
C ILE A 82 -5.59 7.33 -6.47
N SER A 83 -6.76 6.69 -6.60
CA SER A 83 -8.03 7.38 -6.85
C SER A 83 -8.44 8.31 -5.71
N THR A 84 -8.13 7.97 -4.47
CA THR A 84 -8.43 8.81 -3.30
C THR A 84 -7.35 9.85 -3.01
N GLY A 85 -6.19 9.74 -3.64
CA GLY A 85 -5.03 10.58 -3.34
C GLY A 85 -4.49 10.37 -1.92
N SER A 86 -4.65 9.16 -1.38
CA SER A 86 -4.27 8.84 0.00
C SER A 86 -2.75 8.74 0.17
N GLU A 87 -2.24 9.06 1.36
CA GLU A 87 -0.80 9.14 1.63
C GLU A 87 -0.18 7.77 1.96
N LEU A 88 0.39 7.10 0.97
CA LEU A 88 1.09 5.83 1.17
C LEU A 88 2.59 6.06 1.39
N PHE A 89 3.19 5.43 2.40
CA PHE A 89 4.60 5.61 2.80
C PHE A 89 5.59 5.49 1.63
N THR A 90 5.45 4.48 0.77
CA THR A 90 6.32 4.29 -0.40
C THR A 90 6.19 5.43 -1.41
N GLY A 91 4.97 5.92 -1.64
CA GLY A 91 4.70 7.10 -2.45
C GLY A 91 5.22 8.39 -1.81
N SER A 92 4.96 8.59 -0.51
CA SER A 92 5.48 9.75 0.24
C SER A 92 7.01 9.79 0.21
N THR A 93 7.68 8.63 0.26
CA THR A 93 9.14 8.53 0.10
C THR A 93 9.60 9.08 -1.24
N MET A 94 8.95 8.68 -2.34
CA MET A 94 9.25 9.20 -3.68
C MET A 94 9.07 10.73 -3.76
N PHE A 95 7.90 11.24 -3.37
CA PHE A 95 7.59 12.67 -3.49
C PHE A 95 8.43 13.54 -2.55
N LEU A 96 8.58 13.15 -1.29
CA LEU A 96 9.31 13.93 -0.29
C LEU A 96 10.82 13.89 -0.56
N THR A 97 11.37 12.78 -1.05
CA THR A 97 12.79 12.69 -1.44
C THR A 97 13.10 13.61 -2.61
N SER A 98 12.25 13.62 -3.64
CA SER A 98 12.39 14.55 -4.77
C SER A 98 12.39 16.01 -4.31
N SER A 99 11.49 16.36 -3.39
CA SER A 99 11.44 17.71 -2.81
C SER A 99 12.64 18.06 -1.92
N LEU A 100 13.14 17.09 -1.15
CA LEU A 100 14.32 17.24 -0.31
C LEU A 100 15.59 17.47 -1.14
N LEU A 101 15.79 16.65 -2.19
CA LEU A 101 16.93 16.79 -3.11
C LEU A 101 16.89 18.11 -3.89
N SER A 102 15.69 18.61 -4.18
CA SER A 102 15.48 19.93 -4.77
C SER A 102 15.63 21.08 -3.77
N LYS A 103 16.02 20.80 -2.52
CA LYS A 103 16.18 21.78 -1.41
C LYS A 103 14.92 22.56 -1.04
N ASN A 104 13.74 22.03 -1.40
CA ASN A 104 12.46 22.68 -1.11
C ASN A 104 11.86 22.27 0.23
N THR A 105 12.34 21.16 0.82
CA THR A 105 11.85 20.61 2.09
C THR A 105 12.98 20.51 3.11
N LYS A 106 12.71 20.89 4.35
CA LYS A 106 13.65 20.67 5.48
C LYS A 106 13.70 19.18 5.85
N VAL A 107 14.89 18.68 6.20
CA VAL A 107 15.10 17.29 6.65
C VAL A 107 14.17 16.92 7.82
N THR A 108 13.91 17.85 8.74
CA THR A 108 13.00 17.64 9.88
C THR A 108 11.57 17.35 9.43
N ASN A 109 11.05 18.10 8.44
CA ASN A 109 9.73 17.87 7.88
C ASN A 109 9.67 16.57 7.07
N TYR A 110 10.75 16.24 6.34
CA TYR A 110 10.88 14.98 5.61
C TYR A 110 10.73 13.77 6.55
N ILE A 111 11.54 13.70 7.61
CA ILE A 111 11.49 12.60 8.59
C ILE A 111 10.12 12.55 9.27
N LYS A 112 9.60 13.71 9.70
CA LYS A 112 8.30 13.80 10.39
C LYS A 112 7.16 13.22 9.55
N LEU A 113 7.07 13.60 8.28
CA LEU A 113 5.99 13.14 7.41
C LEU A 113 6.15 11.67 7.01
N LEU A 114 7.38 11.18 6.86
CA LEU A 114 7.63 9.76 6.63
C LEU A 114 7.22 8.89 7.81
N LEU A 115 7.57 9.29 9.03
CA LEU A 115 7.13 8.57 10.23
C LEU A 115 5.62 8.63 10.37
N LEU A 116 5.01 9.79 10.09
CA LEU A 116 3.56 9.96 10.18
C LEU A 116 2.83 9.10 9.14
N SER A 117 3.33 8.99 7.91
CA SER A 117 2.73 8.12 6.89
C SER A 117 2.93 6.65 7.23
N LEU A 118 4.11 6.25 7.70
CA LEU A 118 4.37 4.87 8.12
C LEU A 118 3.45 4.44 9.27
N LEU A 119 3.33 5.25 10.31
CA LEU A 119 2.47 4.97 11.45
C LEU A 119 0.99 4.92 11.03
N GLY A 120 0.54 5.87 10.22
CA GLY A 120 -0.80 5.87 9.67
C GLY A 120 -1.10 4.59 8.89
N ASN A 121 -0.19 4.19 7.98
CA ASN A 121 -0.36 2.98 7.18
C ASN A 121 -0.43 1.72 8.05
N ILE A 122 0.46 1.57 9.04
CA ILE A 122 0.47 0.41 9.94
C ILE A 122 -0.85 0.34 10.73
N ILE A 123 -1.29 1.46 11.31
CA ILE A 123 -2.55 1.52 12.06
C ILE A 123 -3.73 1.18 11.15
N GLY A 124 -3.75 1.73 9.94
CA GLY A 124 -4.76 1.42 8.93
C GLY A 124 -4.81 -0.07 8.59
N CYS A 125 -3.65 -0.69 8.34
CA CYS A 125 -3.59 -2.13 8.07
C CYS A 125 -4.13 -2.95 9.23
N VAL A 126 -3.71 -2.65 10.46
CA VAL A 126 -4.16 -3.39 11.66
C VAL A 126 -5.67 -3.25 11.86
N VAL A 127 -6.23 -2.06 11.64
CA VAL A 127 -7.69 -1.84 11.75
C VAL A 127 -8.43 -2.64 10.69
N ALA A 128 -7.99 -2.63 9.43
CA ALA A 128 -8.64 -3.41 8.37
C ALA A 128 -8.50 -4.92 8.59
N ASP A 129 -7.32 -5.40 8.99
CA ASP A 129 -7.09 -6.82 9.29
C ASP A 129 -7.93 -7.29 10.49
N PHE A 130 -8.09 -6.44 11.51
CA PHE A 130 -8.98 -6.73 12.63
C PHE A 130 -10.45 -6.83 12.18
N LEU A 131 -10.94 -5.84 11.43
CA LEU A 131 -12.35 -5.77 11.02
C LEU A 131 -12.74 -6.80 9.96
N PHE A 132 -11.87 -7.04 8.97
CA PHE A 132 -12.19 -7.85 7.79
C PHE A 132 -11.44 -9.18 7.74
N GLY A 133 -10.44 -9.38 8.59
CA GLY A 133 -9.73 -10.65 8.74
C GLY A 133 -10.18 -11.40 9.99
N TRP A 134 -10.09 -10.75 11.15
CA TRP A 134 -10.38 -11.39 12.44
C TRP A 134 -11.89 -11.48 12.74
N VAL A 135 -12.61 -10.35 12.71
CA VAL A 135 -14.04 -10.32 13.10
C VAL A 135 -14.92 -11.17 12.17
N THR A 136 -14.51 -11.33 10.92
CA THR A 136 -15.24 -12.10 9.88
C THR A 136 -14.76 -13.55 9.76
N ASP A 137 -13.73 -13.96 10.51
CA ASP A 137 -13.08 -15.26 10.40
C ASP A 137 -12.59 -15.61 8.97
N ALA A 138 -12.20 -14.61 8.18
CA ALA A 138 -11.95 -14.73 6.74
C ALA A 138 -10.92 -15.79 6.32
N PHE A 139 -10.01 -16.19 7.22
CA PHE A 139 -8.94 -17.16 6.95
C PHE A 139 -8.89 -18.32 7.95
N VAL A 140 -9.97 -18.56 8.72
CA VAL A 140 -9.99 -19.61 9.76
C VAL A 140 -10.16 -21.01 9.16
N ASP A 141 -10.94 -21.11 8.08
CA ASP A 141 -11.24 -22.39 7.44
C ASP A 141 -10.24 -22.77 6.35
N GLU A 142 -10.15 -24.07 6.06
CA GLU A 142 -9.46 -24.55 4.87
C GLU A 142 -10.30 -24.23 3.61
N PRO A 143 -9.67 -23.89 2.47
CA PRO A 143 -8.23 -23.98 2.18
C PRO A 143 -7.42 -22.70 2.46
N PHE A 144 -8.03 -21.69 3.10
CA PHE A 144 -7.47 -20.35 3.30
C PHE A 144 -6.40 -20.32 4.39
N LYS A 145 -6.64 -21.01 5.50
CA LYS A 145 -5.71 -21.09 6.63
C LYS A 145 -4.34 -21.65 6.24
N SER A 146 -4.32 -22.81 5.58
CA SER A 146 -3.07 -23.43 5.12
C SER A 146 -2.32 -22.57 4.11
N PHE A 147 -3.05 -21.84 3.26
CA PHE A 147 -2.47 -20.90 2.30
C PHE A 147 -1.79 -19.73 3.01
N LEU A 148 -2.49 -19.06 3.92
CA LEU A 148 -1.98 -17.91 4.64
C LEU A 148 -0.77 -18.28 5.51
N LEU A 149 -0.84 -19.38 6.25
CA LEU A 149 0.29 -19.90 7.04
C LEU A 149 1.49 -20.26 6.16
N GLY A 150 1.22 -20.81 4.96
CA GLY A 150 2.26 -21.11 3.97
C GLY A 150 2.99 -19.86 3.48
N ILE A 151 2.29 -18.73 3.30
CA ILE A 151 2.94 -17.47 2.95
C ILE A 151 3.74 -16.92 4.13
N THR A 152 3.14 -16.84 5.32
CA THR A 152 3.74 -16.20 6.49
C THR A 152 5.01 -16.91 6.96
N LYS A 153 5.08 -18.24 6.90
CA LYS A 153 6.28 -18.99 7.29
C LYS A 153 7.47 -18.85 6.32
N ASN A 154 7.23 -18.37 5.11
CA ASN A 154 8.23 -18.25 4.05
C ASN A 154 8.62 -16.79 3.74
N LYS A 155 8.17 -15.83 4.56
CA LYS A 155 8.60 -14.42 4.50
C LYS A 155 9.75 -14.18 5.47
#